data_AF-A0A8J5T5L2-F1
#
_entry.id   AF-A0A8J5T5L2-F1
#
_cell.length_a   1.000
_cell.length_b   1.000
_cell.length_c   1.000
_cell.angle_alpha   90.00
_cell.angle_beta   90.00
_cell.angle_gamma   90.00
#
_symmetry.space_group_name_H-M   'P 1'
#
loop_
_entity.id
_entity.type
_entity.pdbx_description
1 polymer ?
#
loop_
_entity_poly.entity_id
_entity_poly.type
_entity_poly.pdbx_seq_one_letter_code
_entity_poly.pdbx_strand_id
1 'polypeptide(L)'
;MRARRVLTLNEKNEVLKQLDSGMSYAAVGRHFGLNESSCINFIAESHNELSQNCVRSCWKKLWPEIVPTFTGFPTAEPQLRNIITMANEVGGEGFSDLTAAEVQEELLGNVGDPFTSDELEQLVELQDETDDEVSDDENKNLTLDNLGEVIRMSKALSARLYDIDPSLDRSLKAKRAIENVMLPYIELQGEMRSKKAQTTITNFFSRRVPAIAEPADTSQQQQDVEAAGTSQQ
;
A
#
# COMPACT_ATOMS: atom_id res chain seq x y z
N MET A 1 -1.02 22.02 47.76
CA MET A 1 -1.40 22.10 46.32
C MET A 1 -1.50 20.69 45.78
N ARG A 2 -2.63 20.30 45.17
CA ARG A 2 -2.76 19.01 44.50
C ARG A 2 -1.93 19.07 43.21
N ALA A 3 -1.00 18.15 43.02
CA ALA A 3 -0.17 18.13 41.81
C ALA A 3 -1.07 17.99 40.58
N ARG A 4 -0.82 18.80 39.53
CA ARG A 4 -1.49 18.60 38.24
C ARG A 4 -0.99 17.29 37.66
N ARG A 5 -1.90 16.34 37.49
CA ARG A 5 -1.62 15.12 36.74
C ARG A 5 -1.51 15.49 35.25
N VAL A 6 -0.43 15.03 34.62
CA VAL A 6 -0.23 15.12 33.18
C VAL A 6 -0.51 13.75 32.60
N LEU A 7 -1.44 13.66 31.65
CA LEU A 7 -1.73 12.43 30.93
C LEU A 7 -0.72 12.23 29.81
N THR A 8 -0.27 10.99 29.66
CA THR A 8 0.49 10.53 28.49
C THR A 8 -0.39 10.53 27.24
N LEU A 9 0.23 10.44 26.07
CA LEU A 9 -0.50 10.34 24.80
C LEU A 9 -1.40 9.10 24.78
N ASN A 10 -0.90 7.96 25.28
CA ASN A 10 -1.67 6.71 25.33
C ASN A 10 -2.88 6.81 26.25
N GLU A 11 -2.74 7.44 27.42
CA GLU A 11 -3.89 7.67 28.31
C GLU A 11 -4.94 8.57 27.64
N LYS A 12 -4.52 9.61 26.89
CA LYS A 12 -5.46 10.47 26.15
C LYS A 12 -6.18 9.71 25.03
N ASN A 13 -5.48 8.83 24.30
CA ASN A 13 -6.10 7.98 23.29
C ASN A 13 -7.11 7.00 23.90
N GLU A 14 -6.79 6.43 25.06
CA GLU A 14 -7.70 5.54 25.76
C GLU A 14 -8.94 6.28 26.27
N VAL A 15 -8.79 7.53 26.74
CA VAL A 15 -9.93 8.41 27.03
C VAL A 15 -10.84 8.57 25.82
N LEU A 16 -10.30 8.84 24.63
CA LEU A 16 -11.09 9.00 23.40
C LEU A 16 -11.83 7.71 23.03
N LYS A 17 -11.17 6.55 23.04
CA LYS A 17 -11.80 5.25 22.78
C LYS A 17 -12.99 4.97 23.70
N GLN A 18 -12.85 5.29 24.99
CA GLN A 18 -13.92 5.09 25.94
C GLN A 18 -15.11 6.02 25.68
N LEU A 19 -14.87 7.26 25.26
CA LEU A 19 -15.94 8.18 24.84
C LEU A 19 -16.63 7.68 23.56
N ASP A 20 -15.87 7.21 22.57
CA ASP A 20 -16.41 6.68 21.31
C ASP A 20 -17.26 5.42 21.54
N SER A 21 -16.93 4.62 22.57
CA SER A 21 -17.74 3.47 23.01
C SER A 21 -19.04 3.86 23.74
N GLY A 22 -19.33 5.16 23.89
CA GLY A 22 -20.55 5.69 24.49
C GLY A 22 -20.47 5.95 26.00
N MET A 23 -19.28 5.88 26.62
CA MET A 23 -19.15 6.22 28.03
C MET A 23 -19.32 7.73 28.26
N SER A 24 -20.00 8.08 29.34
CA SER A 24 -20.09 9.49 29.75
C SER A 24 -18.73 10.05 30.18
N TYR A 25 -18.50 11.34 29.90
CA TYR A 25 -17.37 12.13 30.38
C TYR A 25 -17.09 11.94 31.89
N ALA A 26 -18.17 11.81 32.66
CA ALA A 26 -18.14 11.54 34.08
C ALA A 26 -17.52 10.16 34.40
N ALA A 27 -18.00 9.10 33.75
CA ALA A 27 -17.49 7.75 33.96
C ALA A 27 -16.00 7.63 33.58
N VAL A 28 -15.61 8.20 32.43
CA VAL A 28 -14.21 8.21 31.97
C VAL A 28 -13.34 9.01 32.95
N GLY A 29 -13.81 10.16 33.43
CA GLY A 29 -13.10 10.94 34.44
C GLY A 29 -12.81 10.18 35.73
N ARG A 30 -13.75 9.37 36.25
CA ARG A 30 -13.50 8.48 37.42
C ARG A 30 -12.45 7.43 37.13
N HIS A 31 -12.56 6.78 35.97
CA HIS A 31 -11.66 5.71 35.56
C HIS A 31 -10.20 6.19 35.54
N PHE A 32 -9.98 7.43 35.07
CA PHE A 32 -8.68 8.07 35.05
C PHE A 32 -8.39 8.95 36.27
N GLY A 33 -9.24 8.99 37.31
CA GLY A 33 -9.00 9.81 38.52
C GLY A 33 -8.81 11.31 38.25
N LEU A 34 -9.48 11.84 37.23
CA LEU A 34 -9.44 13.25 36.80
C LEU A 34 -10.64 14.00 37.39
N ASN A 35 -10.54 15.33 37.51
CA ASN A 35 -11.75 16.10 37.81
C ASN A 35 -12.68 16.01 36.59
N GLU A 36 -13.91 15.57 36.83
CA GLU A 36 -14.83 15.30 35.75
C GLU A 36 -15.30 16.60 35.09
N SER A 37 -15.59 16.49 33.79
CA SER A 37 -15.97 17.54 32.84
C SER A 37 -14.78 18.22 32.16
N SER A 38 -14.03 19.08 32.82
CA SER A 38 -13.14 20.00 32.08
C SER A 38 -11.99 19.30 31.37
N CYS A 39 -11.25 18.41 32.03
CA CYS A 39 -10.10 17.77 31.39
C CYS A 39 -10.52 16.83 30.25
N ILE A 40 -11.61 16.08 30.45
CA ILE A 40 -12.12 15.16 29.43
C ILE A 40 -12.74 15.95 28.27
N ASN A 41 -13.51 17.01 28.55
CA ASN A 41 -14.03 17.93 27.53
C ASN A 41 -12.90 18.54 26.72
N PHE A 42 -11.84 19.07 27.35
CA PHE A 42 -10.72 19.63 26.59
C PHE A 42 -10.05 18.60 25.67
N ILE A 43 -9.93 17.34 26.08
CA ILE A 43 -9.39 16.28 25.23
C ILE A 43 -10.34 16.00 24.06
N ALA A 44 -11.63 15.88 24.32
CA ALA A 44 -12.64 15.62 23.28
C ALA A 44 -12.78 16.81 22.31
N GLU A 45 -12.89 18.03 22.81
CA GLU A 45 -12.98 19.27 22.03
C GLU A 45 -11.72 19.47 21.19
N SER A 46 -10.53 19.35 21.78
CA SER A 46 -9.28 19.48 21.02
C SER A 46 -9.14 18.39 19.96
N HIS A 47 -9.60 17.17 20.23
CA HIS A 47 -9.65 16.11 19.22
C HIS A 47 -10.61 16.45 18.08
N ASN A 48 -11.80 16.95 18.39
CA ASN A 48 -12.79 17.37 17.40
C ASN A 48 -12.36 18.62 16.60
N GLU A 49 -11.57 19.51 17.21
CA GLU A 49 -10.97 20.68 16.56
C GLU A 49 -9.81 20.33 15.61
N LEU A 50 -9.27 19.11 15.69
CA LEU A 50 -8.27 18.65 14.74
C LEU A 50 -8.91 18.46 13.36
N SER A 51 -8.91 19.53 12.57
CA SER A 51 -9.34 19.46 11.18
C SER A 51 -8.48 18.47 10.39
N GLN A 52 -9.08 17.83 9.39
CA GLN A 52 -8.36 17.02 8.41
C GLN A 52 -7.20 17.79 7.77
N ASN A 53 -7.33 19.12 7.63
CA ASN A 53 -6.27 19.99 7.14
C ASN A 53 -5.04 20.03 8.07
N CYS A 54 -5.23 19.98 9.39
CA CYS A 54 -4.14 19.91 10.37
C CYS A 54 -3.39 18.58 10.22
N VAL A 55 -4.12 17.46 10.18
CA VAL A 55 -3.56 16.12 10.01
C VAL A 55 -2.82 16.01 8.67
N ARG A 56 -3.44 16.46 7.58
CA ARG A 56 -2.85 16.53 6.24
C ARG A 56 -1.58 17.38 6.21
N SER A 57 -1.56 18.51 6.90
CA SER A 57 -0.38 19.38 6.98
C SER A 57 0.77 18.75 7.76
N CYS A 58 0.48 17.97 8.81
CA CYS A 58 1.48 17.19 9.54
C CYS A 58 2.05 16.07 8.66
N TRP A 59 1.18 15.29 8.00
CA TRP A 59 1.59 14.22 7.10
C TRP A 59 2.38 14.74 5.89
N LYS A 60 2.01 15.90 5.33
CA LYS A 60 2.73 16.49 4.20
C LYS A 60 4.20 16.81 4.52
N LYS A 61 4.51 17.12 5.79
CA LYS A 61 5.89 17.38 6.23
C LYS A 61 6.70 16.09 6.38
N LEU A 62 6.06 15.00 6.81
CA LEU A 62 6.71 13.72 7.05
C LEU A 62 6.82 12.88 5.77
N TRP A 63 5.80 12.93 4.93
CA TRP A 63 5.70 12.15 3.71
C TRP A 63 4.85 12.90 2.66
N PRO A 64 5.47 13.81 1.90
CA PRO A 64 4.76 14.66 0.95
C PRO A 64 4.16 13.90 -0.24
N GLU A 65 4.69 12.73 -0.59
CA GLU A 65 4.28 11.93 -1.77
C GLU A 65 2.94 11.22 -1.56
N ILE A 66 2.62 10.82 -0.33
CA ILE A 66 1.36 10.09 -0.02
C ILE A 66 0.21 11.03 0.28
N VAL A 67 0.49 12.29 0.61
CA VAL A 67 -0.55 13.29 0.84
C VAL A 67 -0.98 13.79 -0.52
N PRO A 68 -2.20 13.45 -1.00
CA PRO A 68 -2.62 13.91 -2.32
C PRO A 68 -2.50 15.43 -2.36
N THR A 69 -1.97 16.02 -3.42
CA THR A 69 -2.06 17.48 -3.62
C THR A 69 -3.41 17.88 -4.19
N PHE A 70 -4.26 16.89 -4.47
CA PHE A 70 -5.58 17.06 -5.02
C PHE A 70 -6.45 17.89 -4.09
N THR A 71 -6.77 19.10 -4.54
CA THR A 71 -7.63 20.08 -3.85
C THR A 71 -9.11 19.92 -4.23
N GLY A 72 -9.49 18.73 -4.73
CA GLY A 72 -10.79 18.51 -5.36
C GLY A 72 -10.80 18.90 -6.83
N PHE A 73 -11.87 18.52 -7.52
CA PHE A 73 -12.22 19.08 -8.81
C PHE A 73 -12.81 20.49 -8.61
N PRO A 74 -12.72 21.40 -9.60
CA PRO A 74 -13.50 22.63 -9.59
C PRO A 74 -14.95 22.28 -9.29
N THR A 75 -15.60 23.05 -8.42
CA THR A 75 -16.99 22.88 -8.02
C THR A 75 -17.84 22.43 -9.21
N ALA A 76 -18.33 21.19 -9.16
CA ALA A 76 -19.03 20.53 -10.27
C ALA A 76 -20.45 21.08 -10.52
N GLU A 77 -20.80 22.21 -9.89
CA GLU A 77 -22.09 22.89 -10.00
C GLU A 77 -22.58 23.11 -11.44
N PRO A 78 -21.76 23.54 -12.42
CA PRO A 78 -22.25 23.69 -13.79
C PRO A 78 -22.53 22.33 -14.45
N GLN A 79 -21.76 21.28 -14.14
CA GLN A 79 -22.00 19.93 -14.64
C GLN A 79 -23.22 19.29 -13.99
N LEU A 80 -23.38 19.46 -12.68
CA LEU A 80 -24.52 19.01 -11.89
C LEU A 80 -25.81 19.61 -12.44
N ARG A 81 -25.82 20.92 -12.71
CA ARG A 81 -26.96 21.60 -13.34
C ARG A 81 -27.29 21.01 -14.69
N ASN A 82 -26.30 20.76 -15.54
CA ASN A 82 -26.53 20.18 -16.86
C ASN A 82 -27.12 18.76 -16.77
N ILE A 83 -26.63 17.93 -15.84
CA ILE A 83 -27.15 16.57 -15.60
C ILE A 83 -28.63 16.64 -15.21
N ILE A 84 -28.97 17.50 -14.25
CA ILE A 84 -30.35 17.69 -13.78
C ILE A 84 -31.25 18.22 -14.90
N THR A 85 -30.78 19.20 -15.67
CA THR A 85 -31.56 19.75 -16.78
C THR A 85 -31.82 18.69 -17.84
N MET A 86 -30.80 17.92 -18.24
CA MET A 86 -30.97 16.85 -19.22
C MET A 86 -31.88 15.73 -18.70
N ALA A 87 -31.75 15.33 -17.44
CA ALA A 87 -32.62 14.33 -16.81
C ALA A 87 -34.09 14.76 -16.82
N ASN A 88 -34.36 16.00 -16.41
CA ASN A 88 -35.71 16.57 -16.41
C ASN A 88 -36.28 16.74 -17.82
N GLU A 89 -35.45 17.08 -18.81
CA GLU A 89 -35.85 17.20 -20.22
C GLU A 89 -36.17 15.85 -20.87
N VAL A 90 -35.42 14.80 -20.54
CA VAL A 90 -35.69 13.42 -20.99
C VAL A 90 -36.99 12.91 -20.35
N GLY A 91 -37.23 13.27 -19.09
CA GLY A 91 -38.41 12.88 -18.34
C GLY A 91 -38.49 11.38 -18.03
N GLY A 92 -39.56 10.97 -17.35
CA GLY A 92 -39.74 9.61 -16.84
C GLY A 92 -39.71 9.54 -15.32
N GLU A 93 -40.18 8.42 -14.76
CA GLU A 93 -40.17 8.16 -13.32
C GLU A 93 -38.73 8.15 -12.79
N GLY A 94 -38.44 8.99 -11.79
CA GLY A 94 -37.11 9.17 -11.19
C GLY A 94 -36.17 10.14 -11.92
N PHE A 95 -36.55 10.65 -13.09
CA PHE A 95 -35.78 11.68 -13.83
C PHE A 95 -36.46 13.04 -13.86
N SER A 96 -37.79 13.08 -13.71
CA SER A 96 -38.60 14.30 -13.82
C SER A 96 -38.58 15.17 -12.57
N ASP A 97 -38.15 14.59 -11.45
CA ASP A 97 -38.06 15.20 -10.13
C ASP A 97 -36.64 15.18 -9.56
N LEU A 98 -35.64 14.78 -10.38
CA LEU A 98 -34.26 14.66 -9.96
C LEU A 98 -33.70 16.00 -9.45
N THR A 99 -33.18 16.00 -8.23
CA THR A 99 -32.65 17.18 -7.55
C THR A 99 -31.12 17.16 -7.43
N ALA A 100 -30.54 18.34 -7.21
CA ALA A 100 -29.12 18.48 -6.94
C ALA A 100 -28.67 17.74 -5.67
N ALA A 101 -29.55 17.65 -4.67
CA ALA A 101 -29.25 16.96 -3.42
C ALA A 101 -29.11 15.44 -3.65
N GLU A 102 -30.01 14.84 -4.43
CA GLU A 102 -29.99 13.40 -4.74
C GLU A 102 -28.76 13.02 -5.58
N VAL A 103 -28.43 13.81 -6.61
CA VAL A 103 -27.24 13.57 -7.43
C VAL A 103 -25.96 13.75 -6.60
N GLN A 104 -25.96 14.71 -5.66
CA GLN A 104 -24.81 14.95 -4.79
C GLN A 104 -24.65 13.87 -3.71
N GLU A 105 -25.74 13.35 -3.16
CA GLU A 105 -25.73 12.23 -2.22
C GLU A 105 -25.24 10.94 -2.90
N GLU A 106 -25.76 10.62 -4.08
CA GLU A 106 -25.41 9.39 -4.79
C GLU A 106 -23.97 9.41 -5.39
N LEU A 107 -23.52 10.56 -5.92
CA LEU A 107 -22.19 10.67 -6.55
C LEU A 107 -21.08 11.11 -5.60
N LEU A 108 -21.39 11.89 -4.56
CA LEU A 108 -20.39 12.43 -3.63
C LEU A 108 -20.56 11.94 -2.19
N GLY A 109 -21.67 11.29 -1.82
CA GLY A 109 -21.89 10.76 -0.47
C GLY A 109 -20.86 9.72 -0.06
N ASN A 110 -20.43 8.88 -1.01
CA ASN A 110 -19.48 7.79 -0.76
C ASN A 110 -18.01 8.23 -0.82
N VAL A 111 -17.72 9.48 -1.20
CA VAL A 111 -16.33 9.98 -1.36
C VAL A 111 -15.72 10.38 -0.01
N GLY A 112 -16.54 10.47 1.05
CA GLY A 112 -16.13 10.91 2.38
C GLY A 112 -15.75 9.79 3.36
N ASP A 113 -16.21 8.55 3.10
CA ASP A 113 -15.92 7.45 4.01
C ASP A 113 -14.55 6.84 3.67
N PRO A 114 -13.60 6.83 4.63
CA PRO A 114 -12.38 6.06 4.44
C PRO A 114 -12.79 4.61 4.24
N PHE A 115 -12.23 3.96 3.21
CA PHE A 115 -12.41 2.53 2.99
C PHE A 115 -12.29 1.79 4.32
N THR A 116 -13.28 0.97 4.62
CA THR A 116 -13.26 0.10 5.80
C THR A 116 -12.07 -0.86 5.69
N SER A 117 -11.60 -1.39 6.82
CA SER A 117 -10.52 -2.39 6.81
C SER A 117 -10.84 -3.55 5.86
N ASP A 118 -12.10 -3.97 5.86
CA ASP A 118 -12.60 -5.09 5.06
C ASP A 118 -12.66 -4.73 3.55
N GLU A 119 -12.98 -3.48 3.19
CA GLU A 119 -12.90 -3.00 1.80
C GLU A 119 -11.44 -2.83 1.34
N LEU A 120 -10.55 -2.43 2.25
CA LEU A 120 -9.13 -2.32 1.96
C LEU A 120 -8.50 -3.71 1.75
N GLU A 121 -8.90 -4.70 2.56
CA GLU A 121 -8.53 -6.10 2.41
C GLU A 121 -9.06 -6.68 1.09
N GLN A 122 -10.31 -6.40 0.72
CA GLN A 122 -10.87 -6.80 -0.58
C GLN A 122 -10.13 -6.16 -1.76
N LEU A 123 -9.72 -4.88 -1.66
CA LEU A 123 -8.92 -4.22 -2.70
C LEU A 123 -7.52 -4.84 -2.84
N VAL A 124 -6.95 -5.33 -1.75
CA VAL A 124 -5.67 -6.06 -1.76
C VAL A 124 -5.85 -7.47 -2.33
N GLU A 125 -6.93 -8.18 -1.98
CA GLU A 125 -7.26 -9.48 -2.57
C GLU A 125 -7.51 -9.39 -4.08
N LEU A 126 -8.22 -8.35 -4.55
CA LEU A 126 -8.39 -8.08 -5.98
C LEU A 126 -7.07 -7.74 -6.68
N GLN A 127 -6.08 -7.24 -5.95
CA GLN A 127 -4.73 -6.99 -6.47
C GLN A 127 -3.95 -8.30 -6.66
N ASP A 128 -4.20 -9.30 -5.81
CA ASP A 128 -3.62 -10.65 -5.93
C ASP A 128 -4.39 -11.52 -6.96
N GLU A 129 -5.69 -11.29 -7.17
CA GLU A 129 -6.51 -12.01 -8.18
C GLU A 129 -6.31 -11.52 -9.63
N THR A 130 -5.56 -10.44 -9.86
CA THR A 130 -5.26 -9.95 -11.23
C THR A 130 -3.95 -10.46 -11.83
N ASP A 131 -3.23 -11.37 -11.13
CA ASP A 131 -2.00 -11.98 -11.67
C ASP A 131 -2.22 -13.38 -12.29
N ASP A 132 -3.44 -13.94 -12.23
CA ASP A 132 -3.73 -15.23 -12.87
C ASP A 132 -5.11 -15.25 -13.58
N GLU A 133 -5.04 -15.30 -14.92
CA GLU A 133 -6.10 -15.64 -15.89
C GLU A 133 -7.22 -14.61 -16.17
N VAL A 134 -6.99 -13.70 -17.15
CA VAL A 134 -7.70 -13.68 -18.45
C VAL A 134 -7.09 -12.65 -19.43
N SER A 135 -6.45 -13.14 -20.49
CA SER A 135 -6.86 -12.87 -21.88
C SER A 135 -5.83 -13.48 -22.82
N ASP A 136 -6.27 -14.49 -23.56
CA ASP A 136 -5.61 -15.07 -24.72
C ASP A 136 -5.69 -14.06 -25.89
N ASP A 137 -5.16 -12.85 -25.68
CA ASP A 137 -5.00 -11.84 -26.71
C ASP A 137 -3.56 -11.89 -27.21
N GLU A 138 -3.38 -12.03 -28.51
CA GLU A 138 -2.12 -12.35 -29.19
C GLU A 138 -0.95 -11.43 -28.76
N ASN A 139 -0.21 -11.92 -27.77
CA ASN A 139 1.17 -11.64 -27.36
C ASN A 139 1.87 -10.45 -28.05
N LYS A 140 1.56 -9.24 -27.59
CA LYS A 140 2.52 -8.13 -27.53
C LYS A 140 2.84 -7.77 -26.09
N ASN A 141 3.31 -8.76 -25.31
CA ASN A 141 3.72 -8.50 -23.93
C ASN A 141 5.14 -7.93 -23.88
N LEU A 142 5.31 -6.81 -23.17
CA LEU A 142 6.61 -6.21 -22.91
C LEU A 142 7.22 -6.89 -21.67
N THR A 143 7.50 -8.18 -21.75
CA THR A 143 8.10 -8.97 -20.65
C THR A 143 9.59 -8.66 -20.49
N LEU A 144 10.13 -9.00 -19.32
CA LEU A 144 11.55 -8.79 -19.01
C LEU A 144 12.48 -9.49 -20.03
N ASP A 145 12.06 -10.66 -20.51
CA ASP A 145 12.81 -11.46 -21.48
C ASP A 145 12.74 -10.86 -22.87
N ASN A 146 11.53 -10.51 -23.36
CA ASN A 146 11.35 -9.85 -24.65
C ASN A 146 12.10 -8.50 -24.70
N LEU A 147 12.02 -7.72 -23.62
CA LEU A 147 12.73 -6.45 -23.50
C LEU A 147 14.26 -6.64 -23.47
N GLY A 148 14.74 -7.66 -22.76
CA GLY A 148 16.16 -8.03 -22.76
C GLY A 148 16.67 -8.42 -24.15
N GLU A 149 15.88 -9.18 -24.90
CA GLU A 149 16.23 -9.59 -26.25
C GLU A 149 16.28 -8.40 -27.22
N VAL A 150 15.29 -7.50 -27.17
CA VAL A 150 15.30 -6.28 -28.02
C VAL A 150 16.50 -5.38 -27.69
N ILE A 151 16.84 -5.20 -26.42
CA ILE A 151 18.03 -4.43 -26.01
C ILE A 151 19.33 -5.10 -26.49
N ARG A 152 19.39 -6.43 -26.50
CA ARG A 152 20.54 -7.18 -27.02
C ARG A 152 20.67 -7.02 -28.54
N MET A 153 19.57 -7.15 -29.28
CA MET A 153 19.54 -6.97 -30.72
C MET A 153 19.94 -5.56 -31.15
N SER A 154 19.47 -4.53 -30.45
CA SER A 154 19.81 -3.14 -30.77
C SER A 154 21.30 -2.84 -30.59
N LYS A 155 21.92 -3.38 -29.52
CA LYS A 155 23.38 -3.31 -29.31
C LYS A 155 24.14 -4.01 -30.43
N ALA A 156 23.69 -5.20 -30.84
CA ALA A 156 24.31 -5.95 -31.93
C ALA A 156 24.20 -5.23 -33.27
N LEU A 157 23.03 -4.65 -33.58
CA LEU A 157 22.81 -3.85 -34.78
C LEU A 157 23.71 -2.60 -34.80
N SER A 158 23.77 -1.87 -33.69
CA SER A 158 24.62 -0.68 -33.53
C SER A 158 26.10 -1.00 -33.77
N ALA A 159 26.60 -2.09 -33.17
CA ALA A 159 27.97 -2.57 -33.40
C ALA A 159 28.18 -2.97 -34.86
N ARG A 160 27.24 -3.72 -35.45
CA ARG A 160 27.39 -4.19 -36.82
C ARG A 160 27.42 -3.06 -37.85
N LEU A 161 26.56 -2.05 -37.68
CA LEU A 161 26.56 -0.86 -38.53
C LEU A 161 27.86 -0.08 -38.42
N TYR A 162 28.44 0.00 -37.21
CA TYR A 162 29.73 0.64 -37.00
C TYR A 162 30.86 -0.09 -37.74
N ASP A 163 30.86 -1.43 -37.74
CA ASP A 163 31.93 -2.24 -38.33
C ASP A 163 31.91 -2.33 -39.85
N ILE A 164 30.72 -2.32 -40.48
CA ILE A 164 30.59 -2.49 -41.94
C ILE A 164 30.59 -1.20 -42.74
N ASP A 165 30.28 -0.08 -42.10
CA ASP A 165 30.08 1.17 -42.81
C ASP A 165 31.43 1.88 -43.04
N PRO A 166 31.85 2.09 -44.31
CA PRO A 166 33.09 2.80 -44.62
C PRO A 166 33.10 4.27 -44.17
N SER A 167 31.93 4.86 -43.92
CA SER A 167 31.78 6.23 -43.43
C SER A 167 31.65 6.24 -41.90
N LEU A 168 32.73 6.61 -41.21
CA LEU A 168 32.75 6.71 -39.75
C LEU A 168 31.72 7.72 -39.21
N ASP A 169 31.53 8.86 -39.89
CA ASP A 169 30.59 9.89 -39.46
C ASP A 169 29.14 9.36 -39.46
N ARG A 170 28.75 8.71 -40.57
CA ARG A 170 27.42 8.11 -40.71
C ARG A 170 27.22 6.96 -39.74
N SER A 171 28.20 6.08 -39.59
CA SER A 171 28.12 4.91 -38.72
C SER A 171 28.01 5.31 -37.25
N LEU A 172 28.78 6.31 -36.83
CA LEU A 172 28.74 6.86 -35.48
C LEU A 172 27.42 7.59 -35.20
N LYS A 173 26.88 8.31 -36.19
CA LYS A 173 25.56 8.95 -36.11
C LYS A 173 24.45 7.90 -35.91
N ALA A 174 24.48 6.81 -36.67
CA ALA A 174 23.51 5.72 -36.55
C ALA A 174 23.62 5.03 -35.18
N LYS A 175 24.83 4.70 -34.74
CA LYS A 175 25.11 4.11 -33.42
C LYS A 175 24.52 4.94 -32.28
N ARG A 176 24.83 6.24 -32.23
CA ARG A 176 24.32 7.16 -31.20
C ARG A 176 22.80 7.27 -31.24
N ALA A 177 22.21 7.31 -32.44
CA ALA A 177 20.75 7.38 -32.58
C ALA A 177 20.07 6.13 -32.02
N ILE A 178 20.60 4.93 -32.32
CA ILE A 178 20.09 3.66 -31.78
C ILE A 178 20.23 3.64 -30.26
N GLU A 179 21.41 3.99 -29.73
CA GLU A 179 21.63 4.04 -28.28
C GLU A 179 20.65 4.98 -27.59
N ASN A 180 20.44 6.19 -28.13
CA ASN A 180 19.50 7.18 -27.57
C ASN A 180 18.05 6.72 -27.61
N VAL A 181 17.59 6.15 -28.73
CA VAL A 181 16.19 5.66 -28.87
C VAL A 181 15.92 4.48 -27.93
N MET A 182 16.96 3.71 -27.58
CA MET A 182 16.83 2.57 -26.68
C MET A 182 16.90 2.93 -25.19
N LEU A 183 17.30 4.17 -24.83
CA LEU A 183 17.42 4.59 -23.42
C LEU A 183 16.14 4.34 -22.60
N PRO A 184 14.92 4.74 -23.05
CA PRO A 184 13.70 4.53 -22.26
C PRO A 184 13.42 3.05 -21.96
N TYR A 185 13.80 2.15 -22.88
CA TYR A 185 13.63 0.71 -22.72
C TYR A 185 14.65 0.11 -21.75
N ILE A 186 15.87 0.66 -21.72
CA ILE A 186 16.91 0.25 -20.76
C ILE A 186 16.51 0.67 -19.33
N GLU A 187 16.01 1.90 -19.18
CA GLU A 187 15.49 2.43 -17.91
C GLU A 187 14.32 1.58 -17.42
N LEU A 188 13.33 1.32 -18.29
CA LEU A 188 12.19 0.46 -17.98
C LEU A 188 12.63 -0.95 -17.54
N GLN A 189 13.63 -1.53 -18.19
CA GLN A 189 14.17 -2.84 -17.77
C GLN A 189 14.74 -2.77 -16.34
N GLY A 190 15.43 -1.68 -16.00
CA GLY A 190 15.95 -1.44 -14.64
C GLY A 190 14.86 -1.32 -13.60
N GLU A 191 13.77 -0.59 -13.92
CA GLU A 191 12.60 -0.48 -13.06
C GLU A 191 11.91 -1.82 -12.83
N MET A 192 11.70 -2.61 -13.90
CA MET A 192 11.10 -3.94 -13.80
C MET A 192 11.91 -4.88 -12.90
N ARG A 193 13.25 -4.81 -12.98
CA ARG A 193 14.14 -5.59 -12.09
C ARG A 193 14.06 -5.12 -10.65
N SER A 194 14.00 -3.81 -10.42
CA SER A 194 13.89 -3.21 -9.08
C SER A 194 12.56 -3.58 -8.40
N LYS A 195 11.44 -3.55 -9.14
CA LYS A 195 10.12 -3.98 -8.64
C LYS A 195 10.10 -5.45 -8.27
N LYS A 196 10.68 -6.33 -9.10
CA LYS A 196 10.82 -7.77 -8.77
C LYS A 196 11.72 -8.03 -7.55
N ALA A 197 12.65 -7.13 -7.25
CA ALA A 197 13.53 -7.24 -6.09
C ALA A 197 12.92 -6.65 -4.80
N GLN A 198 11.77 -5.99 -4.87
CA GLN A 198 11.07 -5.49 -3.70
C GLN A 198 10.56 -6.67 -2.89
N THR A 199 11.17 -6.91 -1.73
CA THR A 199 10.70 -7.94 -0.79
C THR A 199 9.35 -7.54 -0.22
N THR A 200 8.37 -8.42 -0.31
CA THR A 200 7.09 -8.30 0.40
C THR A 200 7.36 -8.15 1.90
N ILE A 201 6.58 -7.29 2.56
CA ILE A 201 6.71 -7.02 4.01
C ILE A 201 6.64 -8.31 4.86
N THR A 202 5.96 -9.34 4.35
CA THR A 202 5.85 -10.70 4.93
C THR A 202 7.21 -11.36 5.19
N ASN A 203 8.24 -11.03 4.41
CA ASN A 203 9.59 -11.54 4.63
C ASN A 203 10.21 -11.06 5.95
N PHE A 204 9.75 -9.95 6.53
CA PHE A 204 10.21 -9.46 7.85
C PHE A 204 9.55 -10.18 9.03
N PHE A 205 8.38 -10.78 8.82
CA PHE A 205 7.65 -11.51 9.87
C PHE A 205 8.09 -12.97 10.01
N SER A 206 8.86 -13.48 9.05
CA SER A 206 9.47 -14.81 9.10
C SER A 206 10.71 -14.82 10.01
N ARG A 207 10.52 -14.50 11.30
CA ARG A 207 11.56 -14.65 12.32
C ARG A 207 11.82 -16.14 12.53
N ARG A 208 13.02 -16.61 12.17
CA ARG A 208 13.48 -17.98 12.46
C ARG A 208 13.37 -18.23 13.96
N VAL A 209 12.50 -19.15 14.35
CA VAL A 209 12.55 -19.77 15.68
C VAL A 209 13.88 -20.55 15.73
N PRO A 210 14.82 -20.22 16.62
CA PRO A 210 15.97 -21.07 16.84
C PRO A 210 15.45 -22.42 17.34
N ALA A 211 15.82 -23.50 16.65
CA ALA A 211 15.57 -24.84 17.14
C ALA A 211 16.13 -24.94 18.57
N ILE A 212 15.23 -25.01 19.54
CA ILE A 212 15.57 -25.40 20.91
C ILE A 212 16.10 -26.83 20.77
N ALA A 213 17.41 -27.00 20.93
CA ALA A 213 18.01 -28.32 21.00
C ALA A 213 17.38 -29.05 22.19
N GLU A 214 16.63 -30.11 21.91
CA GLU A 214 16.18 -31.03 22.94
C GLU A 214 17.38 -31.64 23.67
N PRO A 215 17.33 -31.79 25.00
CA PRO A 215 18.36 -32.48 25.74
C PRO A 215 18.32 -33.97 25.39
N ALA A 216 19.48 -34.50 24.99
CA ALA A 216 19.66 -35.92 24.71
C ALA A 216 19.37 -36.77 25.95
N ASP A 217 18.28 -37.53 25.91
CA ASP A 217 18.01 -38.62 26.83
C ASP A 217 18.96 -39.78 26.52
N THR A 218 19.97 -39.97 27.37
CA THR A 218 20.86 -41.13 27.29
C THR A 218 20.41 -42.13 28.34
N SER A 219 19.50 -43.02 27.96
CA SER A 219 19.20 -44.24 28.70
C SER A 219 18.64 -45.28 27.74
N GLN A 220 19.53 -46.14 27.24
CA GLN A 220 19.36 -47.59 27.06
C GLN A 220 20.31 -48.10 25.97
N GLN A 221 21.29 -48.91 26.38
CA GLN A 221 21.64 -50.13 25.65
C GLN A 221 22.37 -51.07 26.60
N GLN A 222 21.62 -52.05 27.08
CA GLN A 222 22.09 -53.27 27.72
C GLN A 222 21.45 -54.43 26.95
N GLN A 223 22.21 -55.52 26.79
CA GLN A 223 21.98 -56.74 25.99
C GLN A 223 22.47 -56.64 24.54
N ASP A 224 23.22 -57.59 23.99
CA ASP A 224 23.81 -58.87 24.44
C ASP A 224 24.78 -59.24 23.32
N VAL A 225 25.95 -59.83 23.60
CA VAL A 225 26.40 -61.10 23.00
C VAL A 225 27.55 -61.66 23.84
N GLU A 226 27.21 -62.68 24.62
CA GLU A 226 28.09 -63.70 25.18
C GLU A 226 28.57 -64.63 24.06
N ALA A 227 29.87 -64.79 23.84
CA ALA A 227 30.45 -66.04 23.33
C ALA A 227 32.00 -66.05 23.33
N ALA A 228 32.50 -67.12 23.95
CA ALA A 228 33.73 -67.84 23.62
C ALA A 228 35.07 -67.36 24.19
N GLY A 229 35.50 -68.08 25.23
CA GLY A 229 36.60 -69.03 24.97
C GLY A 229 37.90 -68.80 25.73
N THR A 230 37.90 -69.09 27.03
CA THR A 230 39.13 -69.45 27.74
C THR A 230 39.47 -70.92 27.43
N SER A 231 40.60 -71.17 26.77
CA SER A 231 41.36 -72.43 26.92
C SER A 231 42.84 -72.26 26.56
N GLN A 232 43.65 -72.29 27.62
CA GLN A 232 44.92 -73.01 27.81
C GLN A 232 45.99 -72.99 26.70
N GLN A 233 47.16 -72.40 26.99
CA GLN A 233 48.34 -73.06 27.58
C GLN A 233 49.37 -72.03 28.04
#